data_AF-A0A966K2H4-F1
#
_entry.id   AF-A0A966K2H4-F1
#
_cell.length_a   1.000
_cell.length_b   1.000
_cell.length_c   1.000
_cell.angle_alpha   90.00
_cell.angle_beta   90.00
_cell.angle_gamma   90.00
#
_symmetry.space_group_name_H-M   'P 1'
#
loop_
_entity.id
_entity.type
_entity.pdbx_description
1 polymer ?
#
loop_
_entity_poly.entity_id
_entity_poly.type
_entity_poly.pdbx_seq_one_letter_code
_entity_poly.pdbx_strand_id
1 'polypeptide(L)'
;MAELATTHISQAHLSNRIEAIGGNFFDGALPKGADVATLIRVIFDHDDSRVNTLLRNVFNALEPGASLILAEPMADTPGQE
;
A
#
# COMPACT_ATOMS: atom_id res chain seq x y z
N MET A 1 1.87 -12.89 6.14
CA MET A 1 0.96 -11.77 5.83
C MET A 1 0.15 -12.03 4.56
N ALA A 2 0.77 -12.25 3.39
CA ALA A 2 0.03 -12.56 2.17
C ALA A 2 -0.88 -13.80 2.30
N GLU A 3 -0.41 -14.88 2.91
CA GLU A 3 -1.21 -16.10 3.11
C GLU A 3 -2.47 -15.89 3.99
N LEU A 4 -2.35 -15.05 5.02
CA LEU A 4 -3.49 -14.65 5.86
C LEU A 4 -4.49 -13.81 5.04
N ALA A 5 -4.00 -12.86 4.25
CA ALA A 5 -4.83 -12.06 3.37
C ALA A 5 -5.55 -12.94 2.32
N THR A 6 -4.85 -13.89 1.70
CA THR A 6 -5.44 -14.85 0.75
C THR A 6 -6.57 -15.64 1.39
N THR A 7 -6.41 -16.06 2.64
CA THR A 7 -7.45 -16.79 3.39
C THR A 7 -8.69 -15.92 3.57
N HIS A 8 -8.52 -14.66 4.00
CA HIS A 8 -9.62 -13.72 4.18
C HIS A 8 -10.33 -13.38 2.85
N ILE A 9 -9.57 -13.18 1.76
CA ILE A 9 -10.10 -12.94 0.41
C ILE A 9 -10.96 -14.12 -0.05
N SER A 10 -10.49 -15.35 0.18
CA SER A 10 -11.21 -16.57 -0.17
C SER A 10 -12.51 -16.70 0.62
N GLN A 11 -12.47 -16.46 1.94
CA GLN A 11 -13.66 -16.47 2.79
C GLN A 11 -14.68 -15.40 2.39
N ALA A 12 -14.22 -14.25 1.88
CA ALA A 12 -15.06 -13.20 1.34
C ALA A 12 -15.56 -13.46 -0.09
N HIS A 13 -15.16 -14.57 -0.73
CA HIS A 13 -15.49 -14.92 -2.12
C HIS A 13 -15.02 -13.88 -3.16
N LEU A 14 -13.86 -13.24 -2.92
CA LEU A 14 -13.31 -12.17 -3.75
C LEU A 14 -12.07 -12.58 -4.56
N SER A 15 -11.70 -13.86 -4.55
CA SER A 15 -10.47 -14.36 -5.19
C SER A 15 -10.42 -14.16 -6.72
N ASN A 16 -11.53 -13.82 -7.37
CA ASN A 16 -11.58 -13.48 -8.79
C ASN A 16 -11.22 -12.00 -9.08
N ARG A 17 -11.11 -11.17 -8.05
CA ARG A 17 -10.90 -9.72 -8.16
C ARG A 17 -9.75 -9.19 -7.33
N ILE A 18 -9.28 -9.95 -6.34
CA ILE A 18 -8.23 -9.53 -5.41
C ILE A 18 -7.14 -10.59 -5.39
N GLU A 19 -5.89 -10.14 -5.60
CA GLU A 19 -4.70 -10.94 -5.44
C GLU A 19 -3.87 -10.40 -4.27
N ALA A 20 -3.39 -11.29 -3.40
CA ALA A 20 -2.48 -10.93 -2.32
C ALA A 20 -1.05 -11.30 -2.70
N ILE A 21 -0.20 -10.29 -2.88
CA ILE A 21 1.20 -10.46 -3.27
C ILE A 21 2.08 -10.25 -2.04
N GLY A 22 2.86 -11.27 -1.68
CA GLY A 22 3.84 -11.18 -0.61
C GLY A 22 5.14 -10.54 -1.09
N GLY A 23 5.71 -9.64 -0.30
CA GLY A 23 6.98 -9.00 -0.61
C GLY A 23 7.35 -7.91 0.38
N ASN A 24 8.52 -7.30 0.15
CA ASN A 24 8.96 -6.12 0.86
C ASN A 24 8.87 -4.91 -0.08
N PHE A 25 7.99 -3.96 0.25
CA PHE A 25 7.77 -2.75 -0.56
C PHE A 25 8.95 -1.76 -0.54
N PHE A 26 9.97 -1.98 0.29
CA PHE A 26 11.22 -1.23 0.27
C PHE A 26 12.28 -1.82 -0.68
N ASP A 27 12.22 -3.12 -0.98
CA ASP A 27 13.28 -3.83 -1.71
C ASP A 27 13.18 -3.70 -3.25
N GLY A 28 12.26 -2.87 -3.74
CA GLY A 28 12.21 -2.49 -5.16
C GLY A 28 10.83 -2.68 -5.79
N ALA A 29 10.84 -3.06 -7.08
CA ALA A 29 9.72 -2.90 -8.01
C ALA A 29 8.41 -3.51 -7.50
N LEU A 30 7.41 -2.63 -7.28
CA LEU A 30 6.04 -3.03 -7.04
C LEU A 30 5.36 -3.45 -8.36
N PRO A 31 4.27 -4.23 -8.30
CA PRO A 31 3.48 -4.57 -9.48
C PRO A 31 3.06 -3.33 -10.27
N LYS A 32 3.28 -3.35 -11.58
CA LYS A 32 2.98 -2.23 -12.47
C LYS A 32 1.56 -2.28 -13.01
N GLY A 33 1.07 -1.15 -13.49
CA GLY A 33 -0.21 -1.04 -14.19
C GLY A 33 -1.38 -0.66 -13.28
N ALA A 34 -1.09 -0.15 -12.08
CA ALA A 34 -2.10 0.39 -11.19
C ALA A 34 -2.45 1.83 -11.59
N ASP A 35 -3.74 2.12 -11.67
CA ASP A 35 -4.33 3.45 -11.82
C ASP A 35 -4.51 4.16 -10.45
N VAL A 36 -4.53 3.39 -9.37
CA VAL A 36 -4.56 3.89 -7.98
C VAL A 36 -3.67 3.04 -7.08
N ALA A 37 -2.88 3.71 -6.23
CA ALA A 37 -2.19 3.09 -5.11
C ALA A 37 -2.70 3.67 -3.77
N THR A 38 -2.90 2.81 -2.78
CA THR A 38 -3.34 3.23 -1.44
C THR A 38 -2.34 2.77 -0.37
N LEU A 39 -1.87 3.68 0.47
CA LEU A 39 -1.11 3.37 1.68
C LEU A 39 -1.95 3.72 2.89
N ILE A 40 -2.26 2.73 3.73
CA ILE A 40 -3.16 2.87 4.87
C ILE A 40 -2.40 2.48 6.13
N ARG A 41 -2.08 3.46 6.99
CA ARG A 41 -1.29 3.27 8.23
C ARG A 41 0.04 2.54 7.98
N VAL A 42 0.76 2.96 6.94
CA VAL A 42 2.08 2.45 6.57
C VAL A 42 3.16 3.51 6.78
N ILE A 43 2.90 4.76 6.38
CA ILE A 43 3.93 5.80 6.35
C ILE A 43 4.38 6.19 7.77
N PHE A 44 3.43 6.27 8.72
CA PHE A 44 3.71 6.74 10.08
C PHE A 44 4.68 5.86 10.88
N ASP A 45 4.82 4.58 10.52
CA ASP A 45 5.68 3.62 11.22
C ASP A 45 7.16 3.68 10.77
N HIS A 46 7.50 4.59 9.87
CA HIS A 46 8.78 4.62 9.18
C HIS A 46 9.43 6.00 9.22
N ASP A 47 10.77 6.01 9.26
CA ASP A 47 11.55 7.24 9.15
C ASP A 47 11.52 7.81 7.72
N ASP A 48 11.83 9.10 7.60
CA ASP A 48 11.78 9.86 6.34
C ASP A 48 12.55 9.18 5.19
N SER A 49 13.68 8.52 5.47
CA SER A 49 14.50 7.89 4.43
C SER A 49 13.82 6.65 3.84
N ARG A 50 13.16 5.86 4.70
CA ARG A 50 12.34 4.72 4.29
C ARG A 50 11.08 5.17 3.58
N VAL A 51 10.41 6.21 4.08
CA VAL A 51 9.22 6.80 3.45
C VAL A 51 9.53 7.28 2.03
N ASN A 52 10.65 7.97 1.83
CA ASN A 52 11.06 8.44 0.50
C ASN A 52 11.28 7.28 -0.47
N THR A 53 11.94 6.21 -0.01
CA THR A 53 12.15 4.99 -0.80
C THR A 53 10.81 4.35 -1.22
N LEU A 54 9.89 4.20 -0.26
CA LEU A 54 8.56 3.65 -0.51
C LEU A 54 7.77 4.50 -1.51
N LEU A 55 7.68 5.81 -1.31
CA LEU A 55 6.96 6.71 -2.21
C LEU A 55 7.54 6.68 -3.63
N ARG A 56 8.87 6.55 -3.77
CA ARG A 56 9.52 6.40 -5.07
C ARG A 56 9.20 5.07 -5.75
N ASN A 57 9.14 3.98 -4.99
CA ASN A 57 8.76 2.67 -5.51
C ASN A 57 7.30 2.67 -5.99
N VAL A 58 6.39 3.30 -5.23
CA VAL A 58 4.98 3.46 -5.61
C VAL A 58 4.84 4.31 -6.86
N PHE A 59 5.52 5.47 -6.92
CA PHE A 59 5.49 6.33 -8.09
C PHE A 59 5.94 5.61 -9.37
N ASN A 60 6.98 4.77 -9.30
CA ASN A 60 7.46 4.00 -10.44
C ASN A 60 6.53 2.87 -10.90
N ALA A 61 5.59 2.46 -10.06
CA ALA A 61 4.64 1.39 -10.35
C ALA A 61 3.32 1.91 -10.94
N LEU A 62 2.99 3.17 -10.65
CA LEU A 62 1.80 3.86 -11.13
C LEU A 62 1.89 4.21 -12.62
N GLU A 63 0.74 4.14 -13.30
CA GLU A 63 0.61 4.64 -14.67
C GLU A 63 0.60 6.18 -14.73
N PRO A 64 0.97 6.80 -15.86
CA PRO A 64 0.79 8.25 -16.03
C PRO A 64 -0.66 8.68 -15.82
N GLY A 65 -0.88 9.64 -14.91
CA GLY A 65 -2.22 10.11 -14.54
C GLY A 65 -2.91 9.32 -13.42
N ALA A 66 -2.27 8.28 -12.90
CA ALA A 66 -2.73 7.54 -11.74
C ALA A 66 -2.65 8.35 -10.43
N SER A 67 -3.34 7.87 -9.40
CA SER A 67 -3.44 8.55 -8.10
C SER A 67 -2.80 7.76 -6.96
N LEU A 68 -2.14 8.47 -6.04
CA LEU A 68 -1.73 7.95 -4.75
C LEU A 68 -2.67 8.47 -3.66
N ILE A 69 -3.22 7.57 -2.85
CA ILE A 69 -4.03 7.89 -1.67
C ILE A 69 -3.23 7.50 -0.42
N LEU A 70 -2.99 8.49 0.44
CA LEU A 70 -2.37 8.31 1.76
C LEU A 70 -3.45 8.43 2.83
N ALA A 71 -3.66 7.37 3.61
CA ALA A 71 -4.61 7.32 4.70
C ALA A 71 -3.87 7.02 6.00
N GLU A 72 -3.45 8.08 6.69
CA GLU A 72 -2.66 8.02 7.93
C GLU A 72 -3.31 8.90 9.00
N PRO A 73 -3.05 8.62 10.30
CA PRO A 73 -3.24 9.59 11.36
C PRO A 73 -2.48 10.87 11.04
N MET A 74 -3.18 11.98 10.79
CA MET A 74 -2.54 13.28 10.64
C MET A 74 -2.43 13.92 12.02
N ALA A 75 -1.27 14.51 12.34
CA ALA A 75 -1.11 15.30 13.56
C ALA A 75 -2.25 16.32 13.68
N ASP A 76 -2.76 16.52 14.89
CA ASP A 76 -3.92 17.37 15.20
C ASP A 76 -5.30 16.90 14.70
N THR A 77 -5.47 15.61 14.35
CA THR A 77 -6.81 15.05 14.08
C THR A 77 -7.54 14.69 15.40
N PRO A 78 -8.65 15.35 15.77
CA PRO A 78 -9.36 15.03 17.02
C PRO A 78 -9.88 13.59 17.01
N GLY A 79 -9.63 12.83 18.09
CA GLY A 79 -10.18 11.48 18.29
C GLY A 79 -9.28 10.32 17.84
N GLN A 80 -7.99 10.56 17.63
CA GLN A 80 -7.00 9.51 17.39
C GLN A 80 -6.00 9.43 18.56
N GLU A 81 -6.42 8.80 19.65
CA GLU A 81 -5.55 8.18 20.67
C GLU A 81 -5.78 6.66 20.66
#